data_AF-A0A8S1H8M9-F1
#
_entry.id   AF-A0A8S1H8M9-F1
#
_cell.length_a   1.000
_cell.length_b   1.000
_cell.length_c   1.000
_cell.angle_alpha   90.00
_cell.angle_beta   90.00
_cell.angle_gamma   90.00
#
_symmetry.space_group_name_H-M   'P 1'
#
loop_
_entity.id
_entity.type
_entity.pdbx_description
1 polymer ?
#
loop_
_entity_poly.entity_id
_entity_poly.type
_entity_poly.pdbx_seq_one_letter_code
_entity_poly.pdbx_strand_id
1 'polypeptide(L)'
;MNSLPRIVICQRKLVVRPFYWNVIRLTSYGPPPSTPPKPGSLTYKYENFLGRWPKVLAMHRTIVDGEKKLKDLEVPQLEVLVQMSSEAPKLTMVTVLLPLPFAFYVFALAVIFFPRLVLTRHFWSDRQRREYFQLEVTKSLVNGEQLVKSLGNPRKPEDLSSKEPSALALNEKYLLQALHSILLLPGSERRLKARINALRQLDAVLPAVIDDLTERQLVFHTYIRRLNIGSKSEEQLRKSLKDYIKYVSKLDDTAYLYAPVFINRA
;
A
#
# COMPACT_ATOMS: atom_id res chain seq x y z
N MET A 1 -32.86 43.72 -24.18
CA MET A 1 -32.75 44.18 -22.78
C MET A 1 -33.52 43.20 -21.92
N ASN A 2 -32.82 42.47 -21.04
CA ASN A 2 -33.28 41.97 -19.74
C ASN A 2 -32.18 41.05 -19.20
N SER A 3 -31.38 41.62 -18.30
CA SER A 3 -30.26 41.01 -17.62
C SER A 3 -30.75 39.98 -16.61
N LEU A 4 -30.19 38.77 -16.66
CA LEU A 4 -30.32 37.80 -15.59
C LEU A 4 -29.20 38.04 -14.55
N PRO A 5 -29.50 38.04 -13.25
CA PRO A 5 -28.51 38.31 -12.22
C PRO A 5 -27.55 37.13 -12.03
N ARG A 6 -26.25 37.44 -12.03
CA ARG A 6 -25.17 36.54 -11.59
C ARG A 6 -25.38 36.19 -10.12
N ILE A 7 -25.70 34.93 -9.84
CA ILE A 7 -25.64 34.37 -8.49
C ILE A 7 -24.17 34.16 -8.14
N VAL A 8 -23.64 35.03 -7.28
CA VAL A 8 -22.33 34.88 -6.65
C VAL A 8 -22.45 33.82 -5.56
N ILE A 9 -21.98 32.61 -5.84
CA ILE A 9 -21.85 31.56 -4.82
C ILE A 9 -20.62 31.91 -3.97
N CYS A 10 -20.88 32.54 -2.83
CA CYS A 10 -19.88 32.78 -1.78
C CYS A 10 -19.52 31.44 -1.13
N GLN A 11 -18.37 30.86 -1.51
CA GLN A 11 -17.80 29.71 -0.81
C GLN A 11 -17.34 30.14 0.58
N ARG A 12 -18.21 29.98 1.59
CA ARG A 12 -17.79 29.94 2.99
C ARG A 12 -17.00 28.65 3.22
N LYS A 13 -15.70 28.77 3.50
CA LYS A 13 -14.88 27.70 4.08
C LYS A 13 -15.46 27.31 5.44
N LEU A 14 -16.31 26.28 5.46
CA LEU A 14 -16.68 25.58 6.69
C LEU A 14 -15.50 24.67 7.07
N VAL A 15 -14.68 25.17 7.97
CA VAL A 15 -13.70 24.37 8.71
C VAL A 15 -14.51 23.44 9.62
N VAL A 16 -14.82 22.24 9.11
CA VAL A 16 -15.39 21.16 9.91
C VAL A 16 -14.27 20.65 10.82
N ARG A 17 -14.17 21.23 12.02
CA ARG A 17 -13.43 20.62 13.13
C ARG A 17 -14.19 19.36 13.55
N PRO A 18 -13.52 18.19 13.72
CA PRO A 18 -14.21 16.98 14.14
C PRO A 18 -14.80 17.15 15.54
N PHE A 19 -16.11 16.91 15.62
CA PHE A 19 -17.00 17.09 16.76
C PHE A 19 -16.86 16.00 17.84
N TYR A 20 -15.64 15.58 18.19
CA TYR A 20 -15.40 14.51 19.18
C TYR A 20 -14.48 14.94 20.33
N TRP A 21 -14.77 16.09 20.95
CA TRP A 21 -14.00 16.54 22.11
C TRP A 21 -14.80 17.06 23.32
N ASN A 22 -16.14 17.02 23.31
CA ASN A 22 -16.93 17.73 24.33
C ASN A 22 -17.99 16.91 25.09
N VAL A 23 -17.86 15.60 25.20
CA VAL A 23 -18.71 14.84 26.15
C VAL A 23 -17.84 13.93 26.99
N ILE A 24 -17.28 14.51 28.07
CA ILE A 24 -17.02 13.96 29.41
C ILE A 24 -16.42 15.13 30.19
N ARG A 25 -17.27 15.89 30.88
CA ARG A 25 -16.88 16.77 31.98
C ARG A 25 -17.94 16.60 33.04
N LEU A 26 -17.63 15.84 34.09
CA LEU A 26 -18.17 15.96 35.44
C LEU A 26 -17.49 14.92 36.36
N THR A 27 -16.16 14.98 36.47
CA THR A 27 -15.40 14.56 37.66
C THR A 27 -14.23 15.52 37.79
N SER A 28 -14.07 16.15 38.95
CA SER A 28 -13.22 17.34 39.20
C SER A 28 -11.70 17.07 39.29
N TYR A 29 -11.21 16.07 38.56
CA TYR A 29 -9.78 15.89 38.32
C TYR A 29 -9.60 15.72 36.82
N GLY A 30 -9.05 16.75 36.17
CA GLY A 30 -8.66 16.64 34.76
C GLY A 30 -7.69 15.47 34.60
N PRO A 31 -7.67 14.78 33.44
CA PRO A 31 -6.68 13.76 33.19
C PRO A 31 -5.29 14.37 33.43
N PRO A 32 -4.38 13.66 34.14
CA PRO A 32 -3.03 14.16 34.34
C PRO A 32 -2.43 14.55 32.99
N PRO A 33 -1.59 15.61 32.92
CA PRO A 33 -0.96 16.01 31.68
C PRO A 33 -0.29 14.76 31.08
N SER A 34 -0.71 14.38 29.87
CA SER A 34 -0.16 13.21 29.19
C SER A 34 1.34 13.45 29.03
N THR A 35 2.15 12.78 29.83
CA THR A 35 3.59 12.83 29.65
C THR A 35 3.88 12.31 28.24
N PRO A 36 4.72 13.01 27.45
CA PRO A 36 5.04 12.54 26.11
C PRO A 36 5.59 11.11 26.22
N PRO A 37 5.14 10.19 25.35
CA PRO A 37 5.54 8.79 25.47
C PRO A 37 7.05 8.66 25.34
N LYS A 38 7.64 7.77 26.14
CA LYS A 38 9.09 7.55 26.15
C LYS A 38 9.60 7.19 24.75
N PRO A 39 10.71 7.79 24.28
CA PRO A 39 11.28 7.45 22.98
C PRO A 39 11.60 5.95 22.93
N GLY A 40 11.14 5.28 21.88
CA GLY A 40 11.27 3.83 21.71
C GLY A 40 10.11 2.98 22.24
N SER A 41 9.22 3.55 23.07
CA SER A 41 7.99 2.86 23.51
C SER A 41 7.04 2.59 22.34
N LEU A 42 6.16 1.58 22.48
CA LEU A 42 5.16 1.25 21.46
C LEU A 42 4.21 2.43 21.21
N THR A 43 3.81 3.12 22.28
CA THR A 43 3.00 4.35 22.21
C THR A 43 3.71 5.44 21.43
N TYR A 44 5.01 5.68 21.67
CA TYR A 44 5.81 6.65 20.90
C TYR A 44 5.89 6.30 19.42
N LYS A 45 6.12 5.01 19.08
CA LYS A 45 6.13 4.55 17.69
C LYS A 45 4.76 4.75 17.03
N TYR A 46 3.69 4.53 17.76
CA TYR A 46 2.31 4.68 17.28
C TYR A 46 1.93 6.15 17.07
N GLU A 47 2.23 7.04 18.00
CA GLU A 47 1.99 8.48 17.86
C GLU A 47 2.78 9.08 16.70
N ASN A 48 4.07 8.74 16.57
CA ASN A 48 4.88 9.17 15.43
C ASN A 48 4.35 8.63 14.11
N PHE A 49 3.85 7.39 14.11
CA PHE A 49 3.24 6.79 12.92
C PHE A 49 1.96 7.52 12.54
N LEU A 50 1.04 7.77 13.49
CA LEU A 50 -0.20 8.52 13.24
C LEU A 50 0.06 9.97 12.83
N GLY A 51 1.06 10.64 13.40
CA GLY A 51 1.41 12.01 13.06
C GLY A 51 1.87 12.21 11.61
N ARG A 52 2.38 11.14 10.95
CA ARG A 52 2.76 11.19 9.53
C ARG A 52 1.54 11.09 8.60
N TRP A 53 0.44 10.52 9.05
CA TRP A 53 -0.70 10.17 8.20
C TRP A 53 -1.44 11.33 7.55
N PRO A 54 -1.66 12.48 8.22
CA PRO A 54 -2.22 13.65 7.57
C PRO A 54 -1.41 14.08 6.34
N LYS A 55 -0.08 13.98 6.39
CA LYS A 55 0.80 14.29 5.24
C LYS A 55 0.60 13.30 4.10
N VAL A 56 0.49 12.01 4.42
CA VAL A 56 0.24 10.95 3.43
C VAL A 56 -1.13 11.10 2.77
N LEU A 57 -2.16 11.43 3.54
CA LEU A 57 -3.50 11.69 3.02
C LEU A 57 -3.54 12.95 2.15
N ALA A 58 -2.85 14.02 2.56
CA ALA A 58 -2.72 15.22 1.76
C ALA A 58 -2.04 14.93 0.42
N MET A 59 -0.93 14.18 0.44
CA MET A 59 -0.23 13.73 -0.76
C MET A 59 -1.13 12.87 -1.66
N HIS A 60 -1.89 11.94 -1.09
CA HIS A 60 -2.82 11.12 -1.86
C HIS A 60 -3.93 11.97 -2.50
N ARG A 61 -4.45 12.98 -1.79
CA ARG A 61 -5.45 13.91 -2.33
C ARG A 61 -4.88 14.71 -3.50
N THR A 62 -3.70 15.31 -3.37
CA THR A 62 -3.09 16.10 -4.47
C THR A 62 -2.82 15.27 -5.73
N ILE A 63 -2.55 13.97 -5.59
CA ILE A 63 -2.43 13.04 -6.73
C ILE A 63 -3.80 12.74 -7.34
N VAL A 64 -4.81 12.46 -6.53
CA VAL A 64 -6.18 12.16 -6.99
C VAL A 64 -6.82 13.38 -7.67
N ASP A 65 -6.58 14.56 -7.12
CA ASP A 65 -7.07 15.84 -7.62
C ASP A 65 -6.27 16.30 -8.86
N GLY A 66 -5.18 15.61 -9.19
CA GLY A 66 -4.36 15.86 -10.38
C GLY A 66 -3.39 17.04 -10.26
N GLU A 67 -3.25 17.63 -9.07
CA GLU A 67 -2.35 18.75 -8.82
C GLU A 67 -0.87 18.37 -8.95
N LYS A 68 -0.53 17.11 -8.62
CA LYS A 68 0.83 16.58 -8.74
C LYS A 68 0.86 15.35 -9.65
N LYS A 69 1.81 15.32 -10.58
CA LYS A 69 2.06 14.13 -11.38
C LYS A 69 2.91 13.16 -10.58
N LEU A 70 2.66 11.87 -10.79
CA LEU A 70 3.42 10.80 -10.15
C LEU A 70 4.94 10.95 -10.37
N LYS A 71 5.35 11.47 -11.54
CA LYS A 71 6.77 11.65 -11.93
C LYS A 71 7.54 12.63 -11.05
N ASP A 72 6.83 13.54 -10.39
CA ASP A 72 7.43 14.60 -9.57
C ASP A 72 7.59 14.15 -8.10
N LEU A 73 7.22 12.90 -7.77
CA LEU A 73 7.36 12.34 -6.43
C LEU A 73 8.74 11.74 -6.21
N GLU A 74 9.31 12.04 -5.06
CA GLU A 74 10.53 11.38 -4.57
C GLU A 74 10.28 9.89 -4.29
N VAL A 75 11.35 9.08 -4.33
CA VAL A 75 11.31 7.63 -4.08
C VAL A 75 10.55 7.27 -2.79
N PRO A 76 10.78 7.92 -1.63
CA PRO A 76 10.05 7.58 -0.40
C PRO A 76 8.54 7.84 -0.51
N GLN A 77 8.13 8.88 -1.23
CA GLN A 77 6.72 9.22 -1.44
C GLN A 77 6.04 8.18 -2.34
N LEU A 78 6.76 7.71 -3.35
CA LEU A 78 6.31 6.68 -4.27
C LEU A 78 6.17 5.31 -3.59
N GLU A 79 7.11 4.96 -2.72
CA GLU A 79 7.03 3.76 -1.88
C GLU A 79 5.80 3.80 -0.98
N VAL A 80 5.57 4.94 -0.32
CA VAL A 80 4.38 5.14 0.53
C VAL A 80 3.12 4.93 -0.31
N LEU A 81 3.02 5.52 -1.49
CA LEU A 81 1.85 5.36 -2.35
C LEU A 81 1.56 3.88 -2.69
N VAL A 82 2.61 3.11 -3.02
CA VAL A 82 2.50 1.67 -3.28
C VAL A 82 2.09 0.91 -2.00
N GLN A 83 2.63 1.28 -0.83
CA GLN A 83 2.31 0.65 0.46
C GLN A 83 0.86 0.92 0.90
N MET A 84 0.33 2.11 0.62
CA MET A 84 -0.98 2.56 1.05
C MET A 84 -2.11 1.66 0.57
N SER A 85 -2.00 1.10 -0.64
CA SER A 85 -3.01 0.18 -1.18
C SER A 85 -3.30 -1.03 -0.28
N SER A 86 -2.29 -1.55 0.41
CA SER A 86 -2.38 -2.72 1.29
C SER A 86 -2.49 -2.38 2.78
N GLU A 87 -1.89 -1.26 3.22
CA GLU A 87 -1.81 -0.91 4.65
C GLU A 87 -2.93 0.05 5.09
N ALA A 88 -3.50 0.85 4.18
CA ALA A 88 -4.58 1.77 4.52
C ALA A 88 -5.81 1.08 5.14
N PRO A 89 -6.31 -0.07 4.62
CA PRO A 89 -7.46 -0.75 5.21
C PRO A 89 -7.20 -1.20 6.66
N LYS A 90 -6.01 -1.75 6.92
CA LYS A 90 -5.61 -2.16 8.28
C LYS A 90 -5.63 -0.96 9.20
N LEU A 91 -5.02 0.14 8.78
CA LEU A 91 -5.00 1.33 9.61
C LEU A 91 -6.38 1.93 9.82
N THR A 92 -7.20 2.06 8.77
CA THR A 92 -8.57 2.56 8.90
C THR A 92 -9.35 1.75 9.93
N MET A 93 -9.21 0.42 9.91
CA MET A 93 -9.80 -0.45 10.92
C MET A 93 -9.30 -0.13 12.33
N VAL A 94 -7.99 0.01 12.53
CA VAL A 94 -7.43 0.36 13.85
C VAL A 94 -7.90 1.76 14.29
N THR A 95 -7.86 2.76 13.43
CA THR A 95 -8.28 4.14 13.75
C THR A 95 -9.75 4.24 14.11
N VAL A 96 -10.62 3.44 13.48
CA VAL A 96 -12.06 3.42 13.78
C VAL A 96 -12.36 2.63 15.05
N LEU A 97 -11.69 1.49 15.26
CA LEU A 97 -11.99 0.61 16.40
C LEU A 97 -11.34 1.08 17.71
N LEU A 98 -10.13 1.62 17.68
CA LEU A 98 -9.36 1.95 18.88
C LEU A 98 -10.05 2.97 19.82
N PRO A 99 -10.78 3.99 19.33
CA PRO A 99 -11.51 4.93 20.20
C PRO A 99 -12.74 4.32 20.90
N LEU A 100 -13.20 3.13 20.49
CA LEU A 100 -14.38 2.52 21.10
C LEU A 100 -14.03 1.99 22.51
N PRO A 101 -14.95 2.14 23.49
CA PRO A 101 -14.73 1.59 24.82
C PRO A 101 -14.54 0.07 24.73
N PHE A 102 -13.67 -0.48 25.57
CA PHE A 102 -13.27 -1.90 25.61
C PHE A 102 -12.54 -2.45 24.37
N ALA A 103 -12.55 -1.74 23.23
CA ALA A 103 -11.86 -2.21 22.01
C ALA A 103 -10.35 -2.32 22.19
N PHE A 104 -9.74 -1.54 23.09
CA PHE A 104 -8.32 -1.64 23.40
C PHE A 104 -7.93 -3.00 24.01
N TYR A 105 -8.81 -3.66 24.79
CA TYR A 105 -8.54 -5.00 25.32
C TYR A 105 -8.56 -6.05 24.20
N VAL A 106 -9.57 -5.98 23.34
CA VAL A 106 -9.69 -6.84 22.15
C VAL A 106 -8.48 -6.63 21.23
N PHE A 107 -8.08 -5.37 21.03
CA PHE A 107 -6.92 -5.02 20.24
C PHE A 107 -5.62 -5.55 20.85
N ALA A 108 -5.44 -5.43 22.17
CA ALA A 108 -4.27 -5.97 22.88
C ALA A 108 -4.17 -7.49 22.73
N LEU A 109 -5.27 -8.22 22.91
CA LEU A 109 -5.33 -9.66 22.66
C LEU A 109 -5.00 -9.98 21.20
N ALA A 110 -5.58 -9.24 20.26
CA ALA A 110 -5.37 -9.46 18.84
C ALA A 110 -3.92 -9.15 18.41
N VAL A 111 -3.22 -8.21 19.04
CA VAL A 111 -1.78 -7.96 18.82
C VAL A 111 -0.93 -9.14 19.30
N ILE A 112 -1.28 -9.77 20.42
CA ILE A 112 -0.56 -10.92 20.99
C ILE A 112 -0.73 -12.16 20.09
N PHE A 113 -1.97 -12.49 19.71
CA PHE A 113 -2.28 -13.72 18.99
C PHE A 113 -2.20 -13.58 17.46
N PHE A 114 -2.47 -12.39 16.91
CA PHE A 114 -2.59 -12.15 15.46
C PHE A 114 -1.78 -10.92 14.99
N PRO A 115 -0.47 -10.83 15.29
CA PRO A 115 0.34 -9.64 15.00
C PRO A 115 0.35 -9.26 13.51
N ARG A 116 0.27 -10.23 12.60
CA ARG A 116 0.25 -9.98 11.15
C ARG A 116 -1.03 -9.30 10.65
N LEU A 117 -2.17 -9.58 11.28
CA LEU A 117 -3.47 -9.02 10.88
C LEU A 117 -3.65 -7.61 11.43
N VAL A 118 -3.21 -7.40 12.67
CA VAL A 118 -3.50 -6.19 13.44
C VAL A 118 -2.42 -5.13 13.30
N LEU A 119 -1.14 -5.53 13.32
CA LEU A 119 -0.04 -4.59 13.23
C LEU A 119 0.28 -4.25 11.77
N THR A 120 0.48 -2.95 11.52
CA THR A 120 1.11 -2.50 10.28
C THR A 120 2.57 -2.94 10.25
N ARG A 121 3.15 -3.04 9.06
CA ARG A 121 4.54 -3.48 8.83
C ARG A 121 5.62 -2.70 9.59
N HIS A 122 5.27 -1.50 10.04
CA HIS A 122 6.14 -0.62 10.81
C HIS A 122 6.53 -1.24 12.17
N PHE A 123 5.64 -2.04 12.76
CA PHE A 123 5.83 -2.64 14.08
C PHE A 123 6.50 -4.02 14.03
N TRP A 124 6.68 -4.61 12.85
CA TRP A 124 7.32 -5.91 12.69
C TRP A 124 8.84 -5.80 12.83
N SER A 125 9.44 -6.79 13.49
CA SER A 125 10.89 -6.98 13.47
C SER A 125 11.36 -7.31 12.05
N ASP A 126 12.65 -7.13 11.75
CA ASP A 126 13.15 -7.38 10.40
C ASP A 126 13.02 -8.86 9.99
N ARG A 127 13.20 -9.78 10.95
CA ARG A 127 12.91 -11.21 10.76
C ARG A 127 11.42 -11.47 10.45
N GLN A 128 10.51 -10.93 11.27
CA GLN A 128 9.06 -11.06 11.04
C GLN A 128 8.67 -10.48 9.68
N ARG A 129 9.26 -9.35 9.29
CA ARG A 129 8.98 -8.70 8.02
C ARG A 129 9.35 -9.60 6.85
N ARG A 130 10.55 -10.20 6.86
CA ARG A 130 10.98 -11.14 5.82
C ARG A 130 10.05 -12.34 5.72
N GLU A 131 9.74 -12.98 6.86
CA GLU A 131 8.85 -14.14 6.92
C GLU A 131 7.43 -13.80 6.41
N TYR A 132 6.84 -12.71 6.89
CA TYR A 132 5.48 -12.31 6.52
C TYR A 132 5.39 -11.85 5.06
N PHE A 133 6.41 -11.15 4.56
CA PHE A 133 6.49 -10.80 3.15
C PHE A 133 6.57 -12.03 2.26
N GLN A 134 7.38 -13.03 2.63
CA GLN A 134 7.46 -14.27 1.87
C GLN A 134 6.11 -15.01 1.85
N LEU A 135 5.40 -15.06 2.97
CA LEU A 135 4.06 -15.66 3.03
C LEU A 135 3.06 -14.92 2.12
N GLU A 136 3.05 -13.59 2.14
CA GLU A 136 2.16 -12.79 1.28
C GLU A 136 2.51 -12.90 -0.20
N VAL A 137 3.80 -12.93 -0.56
CA VAL A 137 4.25 -13.17 -1.93
C VAL A 137 3.82 -14.56 -2.39
N THR A 138 4.05 -15.60 -1.58
CA THR A 138 3.66 -16.97 -1.91
C THR A 138 2.15 -17.07 -2.17
N LYS A 139 1.32 -16.49 -1.30
CA LYS A 139 -0.13 -16.43 -1.51
C LYS A 139 -0.49 -15.70 -2.82
N SER A 140 0.19 -14.59 -3.09
CA SER A 140 -0.03 -13.80 -4.31
C SER A 140 0.33 -14.59 -5.57
N LEU A 141 1.43 -15.34 -5.54
CA LEU A 141 1.88 -16.19 -6.65
C LEU A 141 0.94 -17.37 -6.89
N VAL A 142 0.44 -18.03 -5.84
CA VAL A 142 -0.58 -19.09 -5.98
C VAL A 142 -1.84 -18.55 -6.66
N ASN A 143 -2.32 -17.38 -6.25
CA ASN A 143 -3.45 -16.72 -6.92
C ASN A 143 -3.13 -16.34 -8.37
N GLY A 144 -1.91 -15.86 -8.62
CA GLY A 144 -1.43 -15.54 -9.96
C GLY A 144 -1.33 -16.77 -10.88
N GLU A 145 -0.92 -17.92 -10.35
CA GLU A 145 -0.94 -19.17 -11.11
C GLU A 145 -2.35 -19.63 -11.44
N GLN A 146 -3.29 -19.50 -10.50
CA GLN A 146 -4.70 -19.77 -10.76
C GLN A 146 -5.28 -18.85 -11.85
N LEU A 147 -4.89 -17.57 -11.84
CA LEU A 147 -5.26 -16.60 -12.87
C LEU A 147 -4.71 -16.99 -14.24
N VAL A 148 -3.42 -17.31 -14.31
CA VAL A 148 -2.80 -17.74 -15.57
C VAL A 148 -3.44 -19.03 -16.09
N LYS A 149 -3.84 -19.95 -15.21
CA LYS A 149 -4.59 -21.16 -15.57
C LYS A 149 -5.97 -20.83 -16.13
N SER A 150 -6.74 -19.94 -15.51
CA SER A 150 -8.06 -19.55 -16.02
C SER A 150 -7.98 -18.85 -17.38
N LEU A 151 -6.88 -18.12 -17.62
CA LEU A 151 -6.63 -17.39 -18.86
C LEU A 151 -6.10 -18.24 -20.03
N GLY A 152 -5.95 -19.56 -19.85
CA GLY A 152 -5.48 -20.49 -20.90
C GLY A 152 -3.99 -20.84 -20.85
N ASN A 153 -3.33 -20.62 -19.71
CA ASN A 153 -1.91 -20.88 -19.46
C ASN A 153 -0.96 -20.33 -20.55
N PRO A 154 -0.98 -19.00 -20.79
CA PRO A 154 -0.02 -18.34 -21.66
C PRO A 154 1.44 -18.64 -21.26
N ARG A 155 2.33 -18.63 -22.26
CA ARG A 155 3.77 -18.86 -22.04
C ARG A 155 4.50 -17.56 -21.75
N LYS A 156 4.04 -16.44 -22.32
CA LYS A 156 4.63 -15.12 -22.15
C LYS A 156 3.59 -14.13 -21.62
N PRO A 157 4.02 -13.08 -20.91
CA PRO A 157 3.10 -12.03 -20.45
C PRO A 157 2.56 -11.19 -21.62
N GLU A 158 3.29 -11.10 -22.73
CA GLU A 158 2.90 -10.38 -23.95
C GLU A 158 1.60 -10.96 -24.56
N ASP A 159 1.40 -12.28 -24.42
CA ASP A 159 0.17 -12.97 -24.87
C ASP A 159 -1.08 -12.41 -24.15
N LEU A 160 -0.90 -11.80 -22.98
CA LEU A 160 -1.96 -11.21 -22.15
C LEU A 160 -2.13 -9.70 -22.34
N SER A 161 -1.29 -9.05 -23.15
CA SER A 161 -1.36 -7.60 -23.42
C SER A 161 -2.73 -7.19 -24.00
N SER A 162 -3.38 -8.09 -24.75
CA SER A 162 -4.73 -7.88 -25.31
C SER A 162 -5.87 -7.99 -24.29
N LYS A 163 -5.63 -8.54 -23.09
CA LYS A 163 -6.66 -8.78 -22.07
C LYS A 163 -6.63 -7.67 -21.01
N GLU A 164 -7.30 -6.58 -21.35
CA GLU A 164 -7.49 -5.45 -20.44
C GLU A 164 -8.20 -5.88 -19.14
N PRO A 165 -7.84 -5.30 -17.98
CA PRO A 165 -8.40 -5.67 -16.69
C PRO A 165 -9.92 -5.51 -16.61
N SER A 166 -10.49 -4.59 -17.39
CA SER A 166 -11.93 -4.31 -17.43
C SER A 166 -12.74 -5.45 -18.06
N ALA A 167 -12.15 -6.17 -19.02
CA ALA A 167 -12.79 -7.25 -19.78
C ALA A 167 -12.76 -8.63 -19.08
N LEU A 168 -12.00 -8.74 -17.99
CA LEU A 168 -11.85 -9.99 -17.23
C LEU A 168 -13.14 -10.38 -16.50
N ALA A 169 -13.34 -11.69 -16.30
CA ALA A 169 -14.42 -12.18 -15.45
C ALA A 169 -14.20 -11.81 -13.98
N LEU A 170 -15.25 -11.82 -13.15
CA LEU A 170 -15.18 -11.36 -11.75
C LEU A 170 -14.16 -12.15 -10.91
N ASN A 171 -14.08 -13.47 -11.12
CA ASN A 171 -13.09 -14.34 -10.50
C ASN A 171 -11.66 -13.98 -10.91
N GLU A 172 -11.43 -13.68 -12.20
CA GLU A 172 -10.14 -13.26 -12.72
C GLU A 172 -9.73 -11.89 -12.18
N LYS A 173 -10.68 -10.95 -12.10
CA LYS A 173 -10.47 -9.65 -11.45
C LYS A 173 -10.07 -9.81 -9.99
N TYR A 174 -10.72 -10.73 -9.26
CA TYR A 174 -10.38 -11.04 -7.88
C TYR A 174 -8.95 -11.58 -7.77
N LEU A 175 -8.59 -12.57 -8.60
CA LEU A 175 -7.25 -13.19 -8.58
C LEU A 175 -6.15 -12.17 -8.95
N LEU A 176 -6.40 -11.33 -9.95
CA LEU A 176 -5.50 -10.26 -10.36
C LEU A 176 -5.28 -9.24 -9.24
N GLN A 177 -6.35 -8.83 -8.56
CA GLN A 177 -6.22 -7.90 -7.42
C GLN A 177 -5.54 -8.57 -6.23
N ALA A 178 -5.80 -9.86 -5.99
CA ALA A 178 -5.16 -10.62 -4.93
C ALA A 178 -3.65 -10.80 -5.17
N LEU A 179 -3.22 -10.98 -6.43
CA LEU A 179 -1.80 -10.98 -6.84
C LEU A 179 -1.10 -9.68 -6.43
N HIS A 180 -1.78 -8.54 -6.61
CA HIS A 180 -1.24 -7.23 -6.21
C HIS A 180 -1.54 -6.86 -4.75
N SER A 181 -2.22 -7.72 -4.00
CA SER A 181 -2.74 -7.49 -2.63
C SER A 181 -3.56 -6.19 -2.49
N ILE A 182 -4.43 -5.94 -3.47
CA ILE A 182 -5.43 -4.87 -3.48
C ILE A 182 -6.78 -5.47 -3.10
N LEU A 183 -7.57 -4.78 -2.28
CA LEU A 183 -8.94 -5.21 -1.98
C LEU A 183 -9.89 -4.91 -3.14
N LEU A 184 -10.82 -5.85 -3.36
CA LEU A 184 -11.94 -5.72 -4.27
C LEU A 184 -12.99 -4.77 -3.70
N LEU A 185 -12.77 -3.48 -3.92
CA LEU A 185 -13.69 -2.39 -3.59
C LEU A 185 -14.03 -1.62 -4.87
N PRO A 186 -15.15 -0.88 -4.90
CA PRO A 186 -15.45 0.03 -6.00
C PRO A 186 -14.25 0.93 -6.34
N GLY A 187 -13.88 0.99 -7.62
CA GLY A 187 -12.69 1.71 -8.08
C GLY A 187 -11.36 0.95 -7.94
N SER A 188 -11.39 -0.36 -7.67
CA SER A 188 -10.18 -1.20 -7.60
C SER A 188 -9.32 -1.15 -8.86
N GLU A 189 -9.92 -1.05 -10.05
CA GLU A 189 -9.20 -0.92 -11.33
C GLU A 189 -8.37 0.38 -11.37
N ARG A 190 -8.94 1.50 -10.92
CA ARG A 190 -8.21 2.77 -10.81
C ARG A 190 -7.05 2.67 -9.83
N ARG A 191 -7.27 2.00 -8.69
CA ARG A 191 -6.23 1.75 -7.68
C ARG A 191 -5.11 0.85 -8.21
N LEU A 192 -5.47 -0.17 -8.98
CA LEU A 192 -4.52 -1.06 -9.63
C LEU A 192 -3.67 -0.29 -10.66
N LYS A 193 -4.30 0.49 -11.54
CA LYS A 193 -3.60 1.35 -12.50
C LYS A 193 -2.67 2.35 -11.83
N ALA A 194 -3.14 3.01 -10.76
CA ALA A 194 -2.31 3.93 -9.98
C ALA A 194 -1.10 3.21 -9.34
N ARG A 195 -1.29 2.01 -8.82
CA ARG A 195 -0.21 1.18 -8.26
C ARG A 195 0.83 0.82 -9.34
N ILE A 196 0.42 0.38 -10.52
CA ILE A 196 1.33 0.04 -11.63
C ILE A 196 2.12 1.28 -12.05
N ASN A 197 1.44 2.40 -12.26
CA ASN A 197 2.09 3.65 -12.66
C ASN A 197 3.15 4.09 -11.64
N ALA A 198 2.86 3.91 -10.36
CA ALA A 198 3.81 4.17 -9.30
C ALA A 198 4.99 3.19 -9.33
N LEU A 199 4.74 1.89 -9.53
CA LEU A 199 5.80 0.89 -9.63
C LEU A 199 6.70 1.12 -10.86
N ARG A 200 6.13 1.50 -12.01
CA ARG A 200 6.88 1.86 -13.23
C ARG A 200 7.87 3.00 -13.00
N GLN A 201 7.43 4.01 -12.28
CA GLN A 201 8.30 5.15 -11.96
C GLN A 201 9.35 4.77 -10.94
N LEU A 202 9.01 3.89 -10.00
CA LEU A 202 9.99 3.33 -9.08
C LEU A 202 11.04 2.53 -9.86
N ASP A 203 10.61 1.69 -10.81
CA ASP A 203 11.47 0.89 -11.69
C ASP A 203 12.37 1.76 -12.59
N ALA A 204 11.97 2.98 -12.93
CA ALA A 204 12.79 3.90 -13.71
C ALA A 204 13.96 4.50 -12.90
N VAL A 205 13.75 4.76 -11.61
CA VAL A 205 14.77 5.35 -10.72
C VAL A 205 15.64 4.27 -10.08
N LEU A 206 15.06 3.09 -9.86
CA LEU A 206 15.69 2.00 -9.09
C LEU A 206 17.09 1.63 -9.60
N PRO A 207 17.38 1.47 -10.92
CA PRO A 207 18.70 1.06 -11.41
C PRO A 207 19.88 1.90 -10.89
N ALA A 208 19.68 3.19 -10.65
CA ALA A 208 20.72 4.08 -10.13
C ALA A 208 20.99 3.89 -8.63
N VAL A 209 20.03 3.34 -7.88
CA VAL A 209 20.07 3.25 -6.41
C VAL A 209 20.24 1.81 -5.92
N ILE A 210 20.05 0.79 -6.78
CA ILE A 210 20.02 -0.63 -6.37
C ILE A 210 21.21 -1.04 -5.53
N ASP A 211 22.42 -0.55 -5.84
CA ASP A 211 23.65 -0.97 -5.18
C ASP A 211 23.83 -0.36 -3.78
N ASP A 212 23.15 0.76 -3.49
CA ASP A 212 23.21 1.45 -2.18
C ASP A 212 22.10 1.02 -1.21
N LEU A 213 21.16 0.19 -1.66
CA LEU A 213 20.03 -0.23 -0.82
C LEU A 213 20.46 -1.12 0.34
N THR A 214 19.89 -0.87 1.51
CA THR A 214 20.00 -1.77 2.67
C THR A 214 19.24 -3.08 2.44
N GLU A 215 19.58 -4.15 3.16
CA GLU A 215 18.84 -5.42 3.12
C GLU A 215 17.33 -5.21 3.32
N ARG A 216 16.97 -4.36 4.28
CA ARG A 216 15.58 -4.02 4.59
C ARG A 216 14.86 -3.40 3.39
N GLN A 217 15.51 -2.51 2.66
CA GLN A 217 14.97 -1.91 1.45
C GLN A 217 14.92 -2.92 0.30
N LEU A 218 15.93 -3.77 0.12
CA LEU A 218 15.93 -4.82 -0.90
C LEU A 218 14.77 -5.79 -0.71
N VAL A 219 14.57 -6.27 0.52
CA VAL A 219 13.44 -7.14 0.89
C VAL A 219 12.11 -6.46 0.59
N PHE A 220 12.00 -5.16 0.89
CA PHE A 220 10.80 -4.37 0.59
C PHE A 220 10.56 -4.20 -0.91
N HIS A 221 11.57 -3.83 -1.71
CA HIS A 221 11.45 -3.68 -3.15
C HIS A 221 11.15 -4.99 -3.87
N THR A 222 11.67 -6.10 -3.35
CA THR A 222 11.36 -7.47 -3.82
C THR A 222 9.90 -7.82 -3.51
N TYR A 223 9.45 -7.49 -2.29
CA TYR A 223 8.07 -7.73 -1.85
C TYR A 223 7.02 -6.97 -2.69
N ILE A 224 7.20 -5.67 -2.95
CA ILE A 224 6.20 -4.87 -3.67
C ILE A 224 6.01 -5.32 -5.12
N ARG A 225 7.04 -5.96 -5.69
CA ARG A 225 7.07 -6.56 -7.04
C ARG A 225 6.65 -8.03 -7.06
N ARG A 226 6.30 -8.61 -5.91
CA ARG A 226 5.92 -10.02 -5.76
C ARG A 226 7.00 -10.99 -6.24
N LEU A 227 8.26 -10.66 -6.02
CA LEU A 227 9.39 -11.55 -6.29
C LEU A 227 9.62 -12.49 -5.10
N ASN A 228 10.05 -13.72 -5.37
CA ASN A 228 10.37 -14.68 -4.32
C ASN A 228 11.57 -14.19 -3.48
N ILE A 229 11.31 -13.95 -2.19
CA ILE A 229 12.29 -13.47 -1.21
C ILE A 229 13.09 -14.64 -0.62
N GLY A 230 12.42 -15.73 -0.24
CA GLY A 230 13.05 -16.92 0.31
C GLY A 230 14.11 -16.66 1.40
N SER A 231 15.05 -17.59 1.48
CA SER A 231 16.31 -17.45 2.21
C SER A 231 17.41 -16.80 1.35
N LYS A 232 17.05 -15.95 0.37
CA LYS A 232 18.02 -15.33 -0.54
C LYS A 232 18.93 -14.36 0.22
N SER A 233 20.22 -14.39 -0.13
CA SER A 233 21.20 -13.40 0.31
C SER A 233 20.95 -12.03 -0.34
N GLU A 234 21.56 -10.98 0.19
CA GLU A 234 21.43 -9.62 -0.36
C GLU A 234 21.85 -9.54 -1.83
N GLU A 235 22.95 -10.19 -2.21
CA GLU A 235 23.44 -10.23 -3.59
C GLU A 235 22.42 -10.90 -4.53
N GLN A 236 21.81 -11.99 -4.08
CA GLN A 236 20.77 -12.70 -4.84
C GLN A 236 19.50 -11.85 -4.98
N LEU A 237 19.13 -11.07 -3.95
CA LEU A 237 18.02 -10.14 -4.02
C LEU A 237 18.30 -9.00 -5.00
N ARG A 238 19.50 -8.41 -4.96
CA ARG A 238 19.92 -7.37 -5.92
C ARG A 238 19.90 -7.90 -7.35
N LYS A 239 20.45 -9.09 -7.58
CA LYS A 239 20.41 -9.76 -8.89
C LYS A 239 18.97 -9.98 -9.36
N SER A 240 18.11 -10.55 -8.49
CA SER A 240 16.69 -10.77 -8.81
C SER A 240 15.97 -9.47 -9.20
N LEU A 241 16.28 -8.35 -8.52
CA LEU A 241 15.72 -7.03 -8.85
C LEU A 241 16.24 -6.50 -10.19
N LYS A 242 17.54 -6.61 -10.46
CA LYS A 242 18.14 -6.20 -11.75
C LYS A 242 17.53 -7.00 -12.90
N ASP A 243 17.37 -8.31 -12.73
CA ASP A 243 16.75 -9.20 -13.72
C ASP A 243 15.28 -8.84 -13.95
N TYR A 244 14.53 -8.53 -12.89
CA TYR A 244 13.14 -8.08 -13.00
C TYR A 244 13.00 -6.77 -13.78
N ILE A 245 13.81 -5.76 -13.47
CA ILE A 245 13.72 -4.45 -14.15
C ILE A 245 14.04 -4.61 -15.64
N LYS A 246 15.07 -5.41 -15.97
CA LYS A 246 15.43 -5.72 -17.35
C LYS A 246 14.32 -6.50 -18.10
N TYR A 247 13.61 -7.37 -17.40
CA TYR A 247 12.49 -8.12 -17.95
C TYR A 247 11.30 -7.19 -18.23
N VAL A 248 10.97 -6.33 -17.27
CA VAL A 248 9.78 -5.49 -17.28
C VAL A 248 9.90 -4.25 -18.18
N SER A 249 11.12 -3.78 -18.44
CA SER A 249 11.36 -2.66 -19.36
C SER A 249 10.88 -2.93 -20.79
N LYS A 250 10.69 -4.19 -21.16
CA LYS A 250 10.21 -4.62 -22.48
C LYS A 250 8.69 -4.76 -22.58
N LEU A 251 8.00 -4.77 -21.44
CA LEU A 251 6.56 -5.05 -21.37
C LEU A 251 5.73 -3.78 -21.48
N ASP A 252 4.52 -3.90 -22.01
CA ASP A 252 3.46 -2.88 -21.91
C ASP A 252 2.82 -2.90 -20.50
N ASP A 253 1.98 -1.91 -20.20
CA ASP A 253 1.36 -1.77 -18.88
C ASP A 253 0.38 -2.89 -18.54
N THR A 254 -0.24 -3.51 -19.55
CA THR A 254 -1.15 -4.63 -19.34
C THR A 254 -0.37 -5.92 -19.11
N ALA A 255 0.71 -6.20 -19.85
CA ALA A 255 1.59 -7.33 -19.53
C ALA A 255 2.35 -7.16 -18.20
N TYR A 256 2.68 -5.92 -17.81
CA TYR A 256 3.31 -5.61 -16.51
C TYR A 256 2.52 -6.21 -15.34
N LEU A 257 1.20 -6.18 -15.41
CA LEU A 257 0.31 -6.71 -14.36
C LEU A 257 0.57 -8.17 -14.02
N TYR A 258 0.93 -8.96 -15.03
CA TYR A 258 1.12 -10.39 -14.90
C TYR A 258 2.60 -10.76 -14.74
N ALA A 259 3.51 -9.82 -14.96
CA ALA A 259 4.96 -10.02 -14.93
C ALA A 259 5.46 -10.79 -13.69
N PRO A 260 4.96 -10.56 -12.47
CA PRO A 260 5.45 -11.29 -11.31
C PRO A 260 5.18 -12.80 -11.35
N VAL A 261 4.13 -13.26 -12.03
CA VAL A 261 3.84 -14.70 -12.13
C VAL A 261 4.88 -15.38 -13.03
N PHE A 262 5.23 -14.74 -14.15
CA PHE A 262 6.14 -15.33 -15.14
C PHE A 262 7.60 -15.33 -14.69
N ILE A 263 8.06 -14.26 -14.03
CA ILE A 263 9.45 -14.20 -13.60
C ILE A 263 9.78 -15.20 -12.49
N ASN A 264 8.79 -15.57 -11.66
CA ASN A 264 8.99 -16.57 -10.61
C ASN A 264 8.86 -18.02 -11.14
N ARG A 265 8.42 -18.22 -12.40
CA ARG A 265 8.42 -19.52 -13.08
C ARG A 265 9.73 -19.81 -13.82
N ALA A 266 10.47 -18.77 -14.19
CA ALA A 266 11.73 -18.84 -14.92
C ALA A 266 12.89 -19.21 -13.98
#